data_AF-A0A8V8TNK3-F1
#
_entry.id   AF-A0A8V8TNK3-F1
#
_cell.length_a   1.000
_cell.length_b   1.000
_cell.length_c   1.000
_cell.angle_alpha   90.00
_cell.angle_beta   90.00
_cell.angle_gamma   90.00
#
_symmetry.space_group_name_H-M   'P 1'
#
loop_
_entity.id
_entity.type
_entity.pdbx_description
1 polymer ?
#
loop_
_entity_poly.entity_id
_entity_poly.type
_entity_poly.pdbx_seq_one_letter_code
_entity_poly.pdbx_strand_id
1 'polypeptide(L)'
;MIPLLLAALLCVPAGALTCYGDSGQPVDWFVVYKLPALRGSGEAAQRGLQYKYLDESSGGWRDGRALINSPEGAVGRSLQPLYRSNTSQLAFLLYNDQPPQPSKAQDSSMRGHTKGVLLLDHDGGFWLVHSVPNFPPPASSAAYSWPHSACTYGQTLLCVSFPFAQFSKMGNS
;
A
#
# COMPACT_ATOMS: atom_id res chain seq x y z
N MET A 1 -19.01 -2.20 50.13
CA MET A 1 -18.04 -1.39 49.36
C MET A 1 -18.09 -1.86 47.92
N ILE A 2 -18.58 -1.04 47.00
CA ILE A 2 -18.71 -1.36 45.58
C ILE A 2 -17.52 -0.72 44.86
N PRO A 3 -16.64 -1.47 44.19
CA PRO A 3 -15.57 -0.85 43.43
C PRO A 3 -16.15 -0.29 42.13
N LEU A 4 -16.10 1.04 41.97
CA LEU A 4 -16.31 1.68 40.67
C LEU A 4 -15.15 1.27 39.74
N LEU A 5 -15.42 0.43 38.74
CA LEU A 5 -14.53 0.30 37.60
C LEU A 5 -14.69 1.55 36.71
N LEU A 6 -13.68 2.41 36.72
CA LEU A 6 -13.56 3.51 35.77
C LEU A 6 -13.07 2.93 34.42
N ALA A 7 -13.99 2.62 33.51
CA ALA A 7 -13.65 2.26 32.14
C ALA A 7 -13.27 3.55 31.39
N ALA A 8 -11.98 3.86 31.33
CA ALA A 8 -11.48 4.92 30.46
C ALA A 8 -11.61 4.47 29.01
N LEU A 9 -12.62 4.99 28.30
CA LEU A 9 -12.69 4.96 26.84
C LEU A 9 -11.55 5.81 26.29
N LEU A 10 -10.40 5.18 26.06
CA LEU A 10 -9.35 5.73 25.21
C LEU A 10 -9.94 5.82 23.80
N CYS A 11 -10.55 6.96 23.49
CA CYS A 11 -10.89 7.31 22.12
C CYS A 11 -9.54 7.48 21.41
N VAL A 12 -9.06 6.40 20.77
CA VAL A 12 -7.90 6.49 19.89
C VAL A 12 -8.35 7.42 18.76
N PRO A 13 -7.79 8.63 18.63
CA PRO A 13 -8.11 9.46 17.50
C PRO A 13 -7.80 8.63 16.25
N ALA A 14 -8.78 8.51 15.36
CA ALA A 14 -8.53 7.94 14.06
C ALA A 14 -7.47 8.84 13.40
N GLY A 15 -6.22 8.37 13.38
CA GLY A 15 -5.14 9.13 12.75
C GLY A 15 -5.43 9.28 11.27
N ALA A 16 -5.07 10.45 10.72
CA ALA A 16 -5.22 10.74 9.29
C ALA A 16 -4.64 9.60 8.44
N LEU A 17 -5.29 9.31 7.32
CA LEU A 17 -4.83 8.30 6.38
C LEU A 17 -3.41 8.62 5.88
N THR A 18 -2.48 7.70 6.10
CA THR A 18 -1.05 7.87 5.80
C THR A 18 -0.42 6.56 5.31
N CYS A 19 0.81 6.63 4.80
CA CYS A 19 1.67 5.48 4.60
C CYS A 19 2.03 4.90 5.97
N TYR A 20 1.92 3.58 6.11
CA TYR A 20 2.40 2.86 7.28
C TYR A 20 3.71 2.16 6.93
N GLY A 21 4.74 2.45 7.70
CA GLY A 21 6.04 1.83 7.53
C GLY A 21 6.09 0.39 8.04
N ASP A 22 7.23 -0.27 7.81
CA ASP A 22 7.48 -1.63 8.28
C ASP A 22 7.52 -1.75 9.80
N SER A 23 7.67 -0.64 10.53
CA SER A 23 7.53 -0.57 11.99
C SER A 23 6.08 -0.67 12.47
N GLY A 24 5.10 -0.57 11.56
CA GLY A 24 3.69 -0.44 11.88
C GLY A 24 3.29 0.96 12.34
N GLN A 25 4.17 1.95 12.20
CA GLN A 25 3.89 3.35 12.50
C GLN A 25 3.62 4.15 11.21
N PRO A 26 2.85 5.26 11.28
CA PRO A 26 2.76 6.23 10.21
C PRO A 26 4.15 6.75 9.81
N VAL A 27 4.37 6.97 8.52
CA VAL A 27 5.59 7.56 7.95
C VAL A 27 5.24 8.54 6.84
N ASP A 28 6.07 9.55 6.62
CA ASP A 28 5.89 10.51 5.54
C ASP A 28 6.10 9.88 4.16
N TRP A 29 7.02 8.92 4.08
CA TRP A 29 7.29 8.16 2.86
C TRP A 29 7.98 6.83 3.17
N PHE A 30 7.87 5.88 2.23
CA PHE A 30 8.75 4.72 2.19
C PHE A 30 8.99 4.24 0.76
N VAL A 31 10.11 3.54 0.56
CA VAL A 31 10.42 2.80 -0.66
C VAL A 31 10.48 1.31 -0.34
N VAL A 32 9.86 0.50 -1.19
CA VAL A 32 9.97 -0.96 -1.19
C VAL A 32 10.56 -1.42 -2.52
N TYR A 33 11.56 -2.28 -2.43
CA TYR A 33 12.11 -3.02 -3.57
C TYR A 33 11.90 -4.52 -3.36
N LYS A 34 10.86 -5.08 -3.98
CA LYS A 34 10.64 -6.53 -3.99
C LYS A 34 11.70 -7.21 -4.84
N LEU A 35 12.35 -8.22 -4.29
CA LEU A 35 13.42 -8.98 -4.93
C LEU A 35 12.87 -9.96 -5.98
N PRO A 36 13.58 -10.17 -7.11
CA PRO A 36 13.20 -11.20 -8.08
C PRO A 36 13.25 -12.60 -7.49
N ALA A 37 12.53 -13.54 -8.12
CA ALA A 37 12.60 -14.95 -7.78
C ALA A 37 13.97 -15.54 -8.18
N LEU A 38 14.90 -15.62 -7.23
CA LEU A 38 16.20 -16.26 -7.46
C LEU A 38 16.08 -17.79 -7.42
N ARG A 39 16.83 -18.46 -8.30
CA ARG A 39 16.93 -19.93 -8.30
C ARG A 39 17.75 -20.39 -7.09
N GLY A 40 17.24 -21.35 -6.33
CA GLY A 40 17.98 -22.01 -5.24
C GLY A 40 17.99 -21.29 -3.88
N SER A 41 17.40 -20.10 -3.75
CA SER A 41 17.32 -19.38 -2.46
C SER A 41 15.99 -19.61 -1.76
N GLY A 42 16.03 -20.04 -0.50
CA GLY A 42 14.89 -20.06 0.43
C GLY A 42 13.80 -21.10 0.16
N GLU A 43 12.78 -21.10 1.01
CA GLU A 43 11.59 -21.94 0.84
C GLU A 43 10.85 -21.60 -0.45
N ALA A 44 10.39 -22.62 -1.18
CA ALA A 44 9.68 -22.44 -2.45
C ALA A 44 8.46 -21.51 -2.33
N ALA A 45 7.76 -21.53 -1.19
CA ALA A 45 6.60 -20.71 -0.92
C ALA A 45 6.91 -19.21 -0.76
N GLN A 46 8.14 -18.85 -0.37
CA GLN A 46 8.56 -17.46 -0.13
C GLN A 46 9.31 -16.85 -1.32
N ARG A 47 9.51 -17.64 -2.37
CA ARG A 47 10.34 -17.27 -3.51
C ARG A 47 9.76 -16.06 -4.22
N GLY A 48 10.59 -15.02 -4.37
CA GLY A 48 10.18 -13.77 -5.01
C GLY A 48 9.16 -12.96 -4.21
N LEU A 49 9.04 -13.19 -2.90
CA LEU A 49 8.19 -12.39 -2.01
C LEU A 49 8.99 -11.55 -1.00
N GLN A 50 10.29 -11.78 -0.91
CA GLN A 50 11.20 -10.95 -0.09
C GLN A 50 11.34 -9.55 -0.69
N TYR A 51 11.52 -8.54 0.15
CA TYR A 51 11.76 -7.17 -0.28
C TYR A 51 12.80 -6.46 0.60
N LYS A 52 13.42 -5.43 0.05
CA LYS A 52 14.18 -4.42 0.78
C LYS A 52 13.29 -3.21 1.04
N TYR A 53 13.49 -2.56 2.19
CA TYR A 53 12.69 -1.45 2.69
C TYR A 53 13.58 -0.26 3.06
N LEU A 54 13.08 0.95 2.82
CA LEU A 54 13.71 2.22 3.18
C LEU A 54 12.62 3.24 3.59
N ASP A 55 12.80 3.89 4.72
CA ASP A 55 12.08 5.10 5.15
C ASP A 55 13.06 6.08 5.83
N GLU A 56 12.58 7.22 6.30
CA GLU A 56 13.39 8.21 7.03
C GLU A 56 14.10 7.60 8.26
N SER A 57 13.42 6.74 9.01
CA SER A 57 13.90 6.16 10.27
C SER A 57 14.85 4.97 10.08
N SER A 58 14.91 4.42 8.87
CA SER A 58 15.56 3.13 8.59
C SER A 58 17.08 3.17 8.63
N GLY A 59 17.69 4.35 8.47
CA GLY A 59 19.14 4.52 8.39
C GLY A 59 19.79 3.89 7.15
N GLY A 60 18.98 3.45 6.17
CA GLY A 60 19.44 2.77 4.96
C GLY A 60 18.55 1.59 4.58
N TRP A 61 18.88 0.94 3.46
CA TRP A 61 18.15 -0.24 3.01
C TRP A 61 18.27 -1.38 4.02
N ARG A 62 17.13 -1.90 4.47
CA ARG A 62 17.04 -3.08 5.33
C ARG A 62 16.16 -4.16 4.70
N ASP A 63 16.23 -5.37 5.22
CA ASP A 63 15.27 -6.41 4.87
C ASP A 63 13.86 -6.04 5.36
N GLY A 64 12.86 -6.37 4.55
CA GLY A 64 11.47 -6.19 4.91
C GLY A 64 11.10 -6.98 6.16
N ARG A 65 10.23 -6.42 7.00
CA ARG A 65 9.77 -7.10 8.23
C ARG A 65 8.98 -8.37 7.93
N ALA A 66 8.32 -8.44 6.78
CA ALA A 66 7.49 -9.56 6.36
C ALA A 66 7.71 -9.88 4.88
N LEU A 67 6.93 -10.82 4.34
CA LEU A 67 6.85 -11.02 2.90
C LEU A 67 5.92 -9.97 2.27
N ILE A 68 6.14 -9.62 1.01
CA ILE A 68 5.38 -8.56 0.33
C ILE A 68 3.87 -8.87 0.24
N ASN A 69 3.48 -10.15 0.29
CA ASN A 69 2.08 -10.59 0.27
C ASN A 69 1.41 -10.58 1.66
N SER A 70 2.15 -10.27 2.72
CA SER A 70 1.60 -10.21 4.07
C SER A 70 0.98 -8.83 4.34
N PRO A 71 -0.17 -8.78 5.04
CA PRO A 71 -0.79 -7.52 5.44
C PRO A 71 0.00 -6.80 6.56
N GLU A 72 1.01 -7.44 7.15
CA GLU A 72 1.84 -6.88 8.22
C GLU A 72 3.06 -6.07 7.72
N GLY A 73 3.38 -6.13 6.43
CA GLY A 73 4.41 -5.27 5.81
C GLY A 73 3.88 -3.88 5.42
N ALA A 74 4.76 -2.93 5.13
CA ALA A 74 4.40 -1.53 4.86
C ALA A 74 3.29 -1.35 3.81
N VAL A 75 3.40 -2.05 2.67
CA VAL A 75 2.41 -1.98 1.57
C VAL A 75 1.06 -2.52 2.02
N GLY A 76 1.05 -3.70 2.66
CA GLY A 76 -0.17 -4.33 3.15
C GLY A 76 -0.88 -3.50 4.21
N ARG A 77 -0.14 -2.93 5.17
CA ARG A 77 -0.67 -2.03 6.20
C ARG A 77 -1.27 -0.76 5.59
N SER A 78 -0.53 -0.13 4.69
CA SER A 78 -0.97 1.12 4.05
C SER A 78 -2.25 0.94 3.25
N LEU A 79 -2.41 -0.20 2.57
CA LEU A 79 -3.62 -0.50 1.78
C LEU A 79 -4.76 -1.12 2.59
N GLN A 80 -4.53 -1.51 3.85
CA GLN A 80 -5.58 -2.12 4.67
C GLN A 80 -6.89 -1.31 4.73
N PRO A 81 -6.88 0.04 4.83
CA PRO A 81 -8.10 0.84 4.83
C PRO A 81 -8.97 0.69 3.57
N LEU A 82 -8.36 0.39 2.41
CA LEU A 82 -9.08 0.19 1.14
C LEU A 82 -10.05 -1.01 1.18
N TYR A 83 -9.78 -2.00 2.03
CA TYR A 83 -10.51 -3.28 2.07
C TYR A 83 -11.43 -3.44 3.29
N ARG A 84 -11.66 -2.37 4.06
CA ARG A 84 -12.57 -2.40 5.23
C ARG A 84 -14.01 -2.16 4.78
N SER A 85 -14.98 -2.67 5.53
CA SER A 85 -16.42 -2.60 5.19
C SER A 85 -17.07 -1.23 5.37
N ASN A 86 -16.38 -0.26 5.99
CA ASN A 86 -16.89 1.12 6.17
C ASN A 86 -15.94 2.15 5.55
N THR A 87 -16.12 2.40 4.25
CA THR A 87 -15.33 3.37 3.45
C THR A 87 -16.11 4.66 3.17
N SER A 88 -17.15 4.97 3.95
CA SER A 88 -18.06 6.10 3.66
C SER A 88 -17.37 7.48 3.60
N GLN A 89 -16.16 7.59 4.14
CA GLN A 89 -15.32 8.80 4.13
C GLN A 89 -14.04 8.67 3.30
N LEU A 90 -13.89 7.57 2.55
CA LEU A 90 -12.67 7.24 1.82
C LEU A 90 -12.90 7.39 0.32
N ALA A 91 -12.07 8.21 -0.32
CA ALA A 91 -12.00 8.33 -1.76
C ALA A 91 -10.71 7.65 -2.27
N PHE A 92 -10.79 7.06 -3.46
CA PHE A 92 -9.65 6.37 -4.05
C PHE A 92 -9.62 6.44 -5.57
N LEU A 93 -8.41 6.36 -6.12
CA LEU A 93 -8.13 6.13 -7.52
C LEU A 93 -7.13 4.98 -7.63
N LEU A 94 -7.53 3.90 -8.28
CA LEU A 94 -6.65 2.79 -8.64
C LEU A 94 -6.39 2.88 -10.14
N TYR A 95 -5.14 3.09 -10.53
CA TYR A 95 -4.76 3.18 -11.94
C TYR A 95 -3.63 2.19 -12.24
N ASN A 96 -3.76 1.47 -13.34
CA ASN A 96 -2.77 0.49 -13.79
C ASN A 96 -3.02 0.23 -15.28
N ASP A 97 -1.99 0.31 -16.12
CA ASP A 97 -2.07 -0.07 -17.54
C ASP A 97 -2.17 -1.60 -17.75
N GLN A 98 -2.03 -2.38 -16.67
CA GLN A 98 -2.29 -3.82 -16.62
C GLN A 98 -3.13 -4.13 -15.37
N PRO A 99 -4.42 -3.75 -15.32
CA PRO A 99 -5.27 -3.88 -14.14
C PRO A 99 -5.62 -5.34 -13.84
N PRO A 100 -5.94 -5.69 -12.56
CA PRO A 100 -6.25 -7.07 -12.15
C PRO A 100 -7.52 -7.65 -12.80
N GLN A 101 -8.45 -6.77 -13.21
CA GLN A 101 -9.60 -7.14 -14.02
C GLN A 101 -9.50 -6.40 -15.36
N PRO A 102 -9.85 -7.05 -16.49
CA PRO A 102 -9.83 -6.40 -17.80
C PRO A 102 -10.65 -5.12 -17.77
N SER A 103 -10.04 -3.99 -18.11
CA SER A 103 -10.77 -2.74 -18.23
C SER A 103 -11.62 -2.77 -19.49
N LYS A 104 -12.86 -2.27 -19.41
CA LYS A 104 -13.67 -1.94 -20.60
C LYS A 104 -13.02 -0.84 -21.46
N ALA A 105 -12.09 -0.10 -20.87
CA ALA A 105 -11.31 0.91 -21.54
C ALA A 105 -10.32 0.22 -22.48
N GLN A 106 -10.50 0.40 -23.78
CA GLN A 106 -9.69 -0.20 -24.83
C GLN A 106 -8.20 0.16 -24.62
N ASP A 107 -7.31 -0.83 -24.70
CA ASP A 107 -5.88 -0.60 -24.67
C ASP A 107 -5.50 0.34 -25.80
N SER A 108 -4.85 1.45 -25.45
CA SER A 108 -4.39 2.46 -26.39
C SER A 108 -2.93 2.74 -26.09
N SER A 109 -2.11 2.76 -27.13
CA SER A 109 -0.70 3.16 -27.07
C SER A 109 -0.51 4.62 -26.65
N MET A 110 -1.60 5.40 -26.57
CA MET A 110 -1.60 6.80 -26.15
C MET A 110 -1.76 6.99 -24.63
N ARG A 111 -1.97 5.92 -23.85
CA ARG A 111 -2.07 6.01 -22.39
C ARG A 111 -0.71 5.87 -21.73
N GLY A 112 -0.54 6.50 -20.57
CA GLY A 112 0.66 6.35 -19.76
C GLY A 112 0.84 4.92 -19.23
N HIS A 113 2.07 4.40 -19.29
CA HIS A 113 2.46 3.14 -18.65
C HIS A 113 2.70 3.34 -17.16
N THR A 114 1.67 3.80 -16.46
CA THR A 114 1.74 4.23 -15.08
C THR A 114 0.80 3.41 -14.22
N LYS A 115 1.23 3.10 -13.00
CA LYS A 115 0.46 2.32 -12.04
C LYS A 115 0.57 2.93 -10.66
N GLY A 116 -0.53 2.93 -9.92
CA GLY A 116 -0.55 3.46 -8.57
C GLY A 116 -1.90 3.44 -7.89
N VAL A 117 -1.85 3.81 -6.62
CA VAL A 117 -2.99 3.93 -5.73
C VAL A 117 -2.96 5.30 -5.11
N LEU A 118 -4.05 6.03 -5.25
CA LEU A 118 -4.29 7.23 -4.47
C LEU A 118 -5.45 6.91 -3.52
N LEU A 119 -5.21 7.08 -2.22
CA LEU A 119 -6.16 6.80 -1.16
C LEU A 119 -6.21 8.02 -0.26
N LEU A 120 -7.39 8.60 -0.05
CA LEU A 120 -7.55 9.82 0.74
C LEU A 120 -8.85 9.81 1.56
N ASP A 121 -8.84 10.56 2.65
CA ASP A 121 -10.00 10.95 3.45
C ASP A 121 -10.10 12.49 3.53
N HIS A 122 -10.82 13.02 4.51
CA HIS A 122 -11.02 14.46 4.68
C HIS A 122 -9.79 15.20 5.26
N ASP A 123 -8.87 14.47 5.90
CA ASP A 123 -7.67 15.04 6.54
C ASP A 123 -6.44 14.92 5.64
N GLY A 124 -6.30 13.79 4.94
CA GLY A 124 -5.12 13.51 4.13
C GLY A 124 -5.21 12.19 3.39
N GLY A 125 -4.04 11.65 3.04
CA GLY A 125 -3.95 10.40 2.31
C GLY A 125 -2.54 10.06 1.91
N PHE A 126 -2.43 9.12 0.98
CA PHE A 126 -1.16 8.79 0.35
C PHE A 126 -1.30 8.53 -1.13
N TRP A 127 -0.18 8.69 -1.83
CA TRP A 127 0.02 8.25 -3.19
C TRP A 127 1.09 7.16 -3.22
N LEU A 128 0.69 5.97 -3.67
CA LEU A 128 1.56 4.82 -3.89
C LEU A 128 1.81 4.65 -5.38
N VAL A 129 3.01 4.96 -5.85
CA VAL A 129 3.45 4.72 -7.24
C VAL A 129 4.18 3.39 -7.29
N HIS A 130 3.89 2.55 -8.29
CA HIS A 130 4.51 1.23 -8.39
C HIS A 130 4.70 0.72 -9.81
N SER A 131 5.49 -0.35 -9.94
CA SER A 131 5.68 -1.10 -11.20
C SER A 131 4.85 -2.38 -11.33
N VAL A 132 4.11 -2.74 -10.28
CA VAL A 132 3.42 -4.05 -10.13
C VAL A 132 2.21 -4.20 -11.07
N PRO A 133 2.20 -5.19 -11.98
CA PRO A 133 1.04 -5.48 -12.81
C PRO A 133 -0.04 -6.20 -12.00
N ASN A 134 -1.31 -6.06 -12.39
CA ASN A 134 -2.47 -6.67 -11.74
C ASN A 134 -2.62 -6.30 -10.25
N PHE A 135 -2.25 -5.06 -9.90
CA PHE A 135 -2.23 -4.55 -8.53
C PHE A 135 -2.79 -3.12 -8.46
N PRO A 136 -3.39 -2.70 -7.34
CA PRO A 136 -3.79 -3.54 -6.19
C PRO A 136 -5.02 -4.40 -6.51
N PRO A 137 -5.37 -5.39 -5.67
CA PRO A 137 -6.68 -6.03 -5.73
C PRO A 137 -7.81 -4.98 -5.74
N PRO A 138 -8.92 -5.22 -6.49
CA PRO A 138 -10.06 -4.31 -6.51
C PRO A 138 -10.55 -3.95 -5.11
N ALA A 139 -11.07 -2.74 -4.90
CA ALA A 139 -11.58 -2.30 -3.60
C ALA A 139 -12.71 -3.19 -3.04
N SER A 140 -13.42 -3.91 -3.91
CA SER A 140 -14.42 -4.92 -3.52
C SER A 140 -13.84 -6.23 -3.00
N SER A 141 -12.51 -6.39 -3.01
CA SER A 141 -11.84 -7.56 -2.45
C SER A 141 -11.93 -7.55 -0.93
N ALA A 142 -11.98 -8.74 -0.32
CA ALA A 142 -12.05 -8.88 1.13
C ALA A 142 -10.75 -8.49 1.85
N ALA A 143 -9.60 -8.53 1.16
CA ALA A 143 -8.30 -8.28 1.77
C ALA A 143 -7.22 -7.90 0.74
N TYR A 144 -6.13 -7.35 1.28
CA TYR A 144 -4.86 -7.19 0.58
C TYR A 144 -4.31 -8.55 0.10
N SER A 145 -3.74 -8.57 -1.09
CA SER A 145 -3.00 -9.71 -1.63
C SER A 145 -1.99 -9.24 -2.68
N TRP A 146 -0.96 -10.07 -2.89
CA TRP A 146 0.05 -9.83 -3.92
C TRP A 146 -0.25 -10.67 -5.17
N PRO A 147 -0.23 -10.09 -6.38
CA PRO A 147 -0.52 -10.85 -7.59
C PRO A 147 0.60 -11.83 -7.90
N HIS A 148 0.23 -13.07 -8.21
CA HIS A 148 1.18 -14.14 -8.53
C HIS A 148 2.10 -13.78 -9.71
N SER A 149 1.58 -13.04 -10.70
CA SER A 149 2.33 -12.55 -11.86
C SER A 149 3.49 -11.62 -11.49
N ALA A 150 3.48 -11.02 -10.30
CA ALA A 150 4.53 -10.13 -9.80
C ALA A 150 5.55 -10.83 -8.89
N CYS A 151 5.55 -12.16 -8.78
CA CYS A 151 6.56 -12.89 -8.00
C CYS A 151 7.90 -13.02 -8.75
N THR A 152 7.89 -13.11 -10.08
CA THR A 152 9.07 -13.44 -10.88
C THR A 152 10.13 -12.35 -10.88
N TYR A 153 9.76 -11.11 -11.21
CA TYR A 153 10.68 -10.00 -11.39
C TYR A 153 10.74 -9.09 -10.17
N GLY A 154 11.80 -8.27 -10.09
CA GLY A 154 11.86 -7.21 -9.10
C GLY A 154 10.77 -6.17 -9.32
N GLN A 155 10.28 -5.56 -8.24
CA GLN A 155 9.24 -4.52 -8.31
C GLN A 155 9.58 -3.37 -7.36
N THR A 156 9.36 -2.14 -7.80
CA THR A 156 9.55 -0.92 -6.99
C THR A 156 8.20 -0.35 -6.59
N LEU A 157 8.09 0.10 -5.35
CA LEU A 157 6.94 0.82 -4.82
C LEU A 157 7.43 2.00 -3.98
N LEU A 158 6.81 3.17 -4.18
CA LEU A 158 7.05 4.39 -3.42
C LEU A 158 5.71 4.88 -2.87
N CYS A 159 5.59 4.95 -1.55
CA CYS A 159 4.45 5.55 -0.87
C CYS A 159 4.85 6.91 -0.33
N VAL A 160 4.04 7.94 -0.57
CA VAL A 160 4.24 9.28 -0.01
C VAL A 160 2.92 9.77 0.57
N SER A 161 2.96 10.25 1.82
CA SER A 161 1.83 10.83 2.53
C SER A 161 1.67 12.32 2.24
N PHE A 162 0.43 12.76 2.13
CA PHE A 162 0.10 14.15 1.83
C PHE A 162 -1.09 14.64 2.66
N PRO A 163 -1.07 15.89 3.13
CA PRO A 163 -2.26 16.58 3.59
C PRO A 163 -3.28 16.74 2.45
N PHE A 164 -4.57 16.74 2.77
CA PHE A 164 -5.65 16.78 1.77
C PHE A 164 -5.47 17.89 0.71
N ALA A 165 -5.07 19.09 1.16
CA ALA A 165 -4.88 20.27 0.30
C ALA A 165 -3.83 20.11 -0.82
N GLN A 166 -2.93 19.12 -0.72
CA GLN A 166 -1.94 18.88 -1.78
C GLN A 166 -2.51 18.05 -2.94
N PHE A 167 -3.54 17.22 -2.72
CA PHE A 167 -4.12 16.39 -3.78
C PHE A 167 -4.78 17.22 -4.89
N SER A 168 -5.41 18.34 -4.55
CA SER A 168 -5.99 19.25 -5.54
C SER A 168 -4.94 19.88 -6.47
N LYS A 169 -3.69 20.02 -6.02
CA LYS A 169 -2.61 20.53 -6.88
C LYS A 169 -2.11 19.45 -7.85
N MET A 170 -2.07 18.19 -7.41
CA MET A 170 -1.64 17.08 -8.25
C MET A 170 -2.62 16.79 -9.39
N GLY A 171 -3.93 16.89 -9.14
CA GLY A 171 -4.95 16.63 -10.15
C GLY A 171 -5.09 17.71 -11.25
N ASN A 172 -4.49 18.89 -11.04
CA ASN A 172 -4.57 20.03 -11.96
C ASN A 172 -3.30 20.23 -12.80
N SER A 173 -2.37 19.27 -12.76
CA SER A 173 -1.11 19.30 -13.52
C SER A 173 -1.26 18.70 -14.92
#